data_AF-A0A958U9R8-F1
#
_entry.id   AF-A0A958U9R8-F1
#
_cell.length_a   1.000
_cell.length_b   1.000
_cell.length_c   1.000
_cell.angle_alpha   90.00
_cell.angle_beta   90.00
_cell.angle_gamma   90.00
#
_symmetry.space_group_name_H-M   'P 1'
#
loop_
_entity.id
_entity.type
_entity.pdbx_description
1 polymer ?
#
loop_
_entity_poly.entity_id
_entity_poly.type
_entity_poly.pdbx_seq_one_letter_code
_entity_poly.pdbx_strand_id
1 'polypeptide(L)'
;EESSDNISKVLKRVNKINENTVGGLINQDLAVLKKAKDTVTKLETEIDDIQNNIFFFIKNLDESYVKASKLYIDVISDLQDIAQSCSFIAKASHKHVLNNHKALKRNQSKELIEVQTKLADIFTRIRTVFDERKFKSIPPFIEELRLLLGDVRKHIHAQVERTRTTESSPKNTTLYFSILLETKDLIKASINLLEIYAYEGKNPEE
;
A
#
# COMPACT_ATOMS: atom_id res chain seq x y z
N GLU A 1 -1.06 21.38 -4.46
CA GLU A 1 -1.49 20.74 -5.72
C GLU A 1 -0.60 19.55 -6.09
N GLU A 2 0.72 19.71 -6.14
CA GLU A 2 1.69 18.65 -6.46
C GLU A 2 1.54 17.38 -5.59
N SER A 3 1.32 17.55 -4.28
CA SER A 3 1.13 16.41 -3.34
C SER A 3 -0.06 15.53 -3.71
N SER A 4 -1.18 16.13 -4.12
CA SER A 4 -2.40 15.39 -4.47
C SER A 4 -2.22 14.55 -5.74
N ASP A 5 -1.51 15.10 -6.74
CA ASP A 5 -1.19 14.37 -7.97
C ASP A 5 -0.19 13.25 -7.73
N ASN A 6 0.80 13.47 -6.85
CA ASN A 6 1.75 12.45 -6.44
C ASN A 6 1.03 11.28 -5.74
N ILE A 7 0.11 11.58 -4.80
CA ILE A 7 -0.70 10.55 -4.12
C ILE A 7 -1.51 9.74 -5.14
N SER A 8 -2.22 10.40 -6.05
CA SER A 8 -3.02 9.73 -7.08
C SER A 8 -2.17 8.78 -7.94
N LYS A 9 -1.00 9.24 -8.40
CA LYS A 9 -0.05 8.45 -9.19
C LYS A 9 0.49 7.26 -8.41
N VAL A 10 0.88 7.45 -7.15
CA VAL A 10 1.42 6.39 -6.29
C VAL A 10 0.35 5.33 -6.02
N LEU A 11 -0.87 5.71 -5.62
CA LEU A 11 -1.97 4.76 -5.37
C LEU A 11 -2.31 3.94 -6.62
N LYS A 12 -2.30 4.57 -7.80
CA LYS A 12 -2.49 3.87 -9.09
C LYS A 12 -1.40 2.80 -9.32
N ARG A 13 -0.13 3.13 -9.04
CA ARG A 13 0.99 2.21 -9.21
C ARG A 13 0.95 1.07 -8.21
N VAL A 14 0.72 1.38 -6.93
CA VAL A 14 0.59 0.39 -5.85
C VAL A 14 -0.52 -0.61 -6.17
N ASN A 15 -1.68 -0.14 -6.63
CA ASN A 15 -2.76 -1.02 -7.08
C ASN A 15 -2.29 -2.00 -8.16
N LYS A 16 -1.58 -1.49 -9.18
CA LYS A 16 -1.12 -2.33 -10.28
C LYS A 16 -0.06 -3.34 -9.85
N ILE A 17 0.85 -2.94 -8.97
CA ILE A 17 1.89 -3.81 -8.42
C ILE A 17 1.24 -4.93 -7.60
N ASN A 18 0.32 -4.60 -6.69
CA ASN A 18 -0.32 -5.60 -5.84
C ASN A 18 -1.19 -6.58 -6.66
N GLU A 19 -1.93 -6.08 -7.68
CA GLU A 19 -2.72 -6.93 -8.58
C GLU A 19 -1.84 -7.94 -9.31
N ASN A 20 -0.76 -7.46 -9.94
CA ASN A 20 0.20 -8.33 -10.64
C ASN A 20 0.90 -9.27 -9.65
N THR A 21 1.21 -8.81 -8.43
CA THR A 21 1.92 -9.64 -7.45
C THR A 21 1.04 -10.78 -6.95
N VAL A 22 -0.20 -10.49 -6.54
CA VAL A 22 -1.14 -11.53 -6.07
C VAL A 22 -1.50 -12.48 -7.20
N GLY A 23 -1.83 -11.96 -8.39
CA GLY A 23 -2.13 -12.79 -9.56
C GLY A 23 -0.95 -13.66 -9.98
N GLY A 24 0.26 -13.08 -10.05
CA GLY A 24 1.47 -13.82 -10.39
C GLY A 24 1.86 -14.85 -9.34
N LEU A 25 1.68 -14.56 -8.05
CA LEU A 25 1.95 -15.51 -6.97
C LEU A 25 0.98 -16.71 -7.02
N ILE A 26 -0.31 -16.46 -7.25
CA ILE A 26 -1.33 -17.52 -7.29
C ILE A 26 -1.16 -18.40 -8.51
N ASN A 27 -0.87 -17.80 -9.66
CA ASN A 27 -0.68 -18.52 -10.92
C ASN A 27 0.74 -19.05 -11.11
N GLN A 28 1.65 -18.81 -10.15
CA GLN A 28 3.07 -19.14 -10.24
C GLN A 28 3.74 -18.54 -11.50
N ASP A 29 3.29 -17.35 -11.91
CA ASP A 29 3.76 -16.65 -13.10
C ASP A 29 4.96 -15.75 -12.76
N LEU A 30 6.16 -16.25 -13.06
CA LEU A 30 7.40 -15.54 -12.81
C LEU A 30 7.56 -14.27 -13.66
N ALA A 31 7.01 -14.24 -14.88
CA ALA A 31 7.13 -13.08 -15.76
C ALA A 31 6.30 -11.91 -15.23
N VAL A 32 5.07 -12.17 -14.78
CA VAL A 32 4.22 -11.17 -14.13
C VAL A 32 4.83 -10.68 -12.82
N LEU A 33 5.38 -11.59 -12.00
CA LEU A 33 6.06 -11.23 -10.75
C LEU A 33 7.32 -10.38 -11.00
N LYS A 34 8.08 -10.69 -12.06
CA LYS A 34 9.25 -9.89 -12.45
C LYS A 34 8.82 -8.48 -12.84
N LYS A 35 7.75 -8.34 -13.64
CA LYS A 35 7.19 -7.04 -13.99
C LYS A 35 6.73 -6.25 -12.76
N ALA A 36 6.08 -6.91 -11.80
CA ALA A 36 5.67 -6.27 -10.54
C ALA A 36 6.89 -5.77 -9.74
N LYS A 37 7.92 -6.61 -9.61
CA LYS A 37 9.20 -6.26 -8.96
C LYS A 37 9.91 -5.08 -9.66
N ASP A 38 9.98 -5.09 -10.98
CA ASP A 38 10.64 -3.99 -11.71
C ASP A 38 9.83 -2.69 -11.60
N THR A 39 8.49 -2.80 -11.55
CA THR A 39 7.61 -1.64 -11.38
C THR A 39 7.73 -1.03 -9.99
N VAL A 40 7.86 -1.85 -8.94
CA VAL A 40 8.01 -1.31 -7.58
C VAL A 40 9.37 -0.65 -7.37
N THR A 41 10.44 -1.14 -7.99
CA THR A 41 11.74 -0.45 -7.95
C THR A 41 11.69 0.94 -8.60
N LYS A 42 10.93 1.11 -9.69
CA LYS A 42 10.69 2.43 -10.27
C LYS A 42 9.86 3.34 -9.36
N LEU A 43 8.87 2.78 -8.67
CA LEU A 43 8.08 3.53 -7.69
C LEU A 43 8.96 4.00 -6.51
N GLU A 44 9.84 3.14 -5.99
CA GLU A 44 10.82 3.50 -4.95
C GLU A 44 11.66 4.71 -5.40
N THR A 45 12.23 4.67 -6.61
CA THR A 45 13.01 5.81 -7.15
C THR A 45 12.20 7.09 -7.26
N GLU A 46 10.93 7.01 -7.69
CA GLU A 46 10.07 8.20 -7.78
C GLU A 46 9.76 8.81 -6.42
N ILE A 47 9.59 7.98 -5.38
CA ILE A 47 9.43 8.48 -4.01
C ILE A 47 10.72 9.13 -3.51
N ASP A 48 11.88 8.53 -3.78
CA ASP A 48 13.18 9.10 -3.40
C ASP A 48 13.41 10.45 -4.09
N ASP A 49 13.02 10.61 -5.36
CA ASP A 49 13.10 11.88 -6.08
C ASP A 49 12.20 12.95 -5.45
N ILE A 50 10.98 12.59 -5.03
CA ILE A 50 10.08 13.49 -4.29
C ILE A 50 10.72 13.91 -2.96
N GLN A 51 11.36 12.97 -2.25
CA GLN A 51 12.08 13.25 -1.00
C GLN A 51 13.25 14.21 -1.18
N ASN A 52 14.05 14.02 -2.24
CA ASN A 52 15.18 14.88 -2.54
C ASN A 52 14.76 16.33 -2.83
N ASN A 53 13.52 16.52 -3.31
CA ASN A 53 12.95 17.84 -3.55
C ASN A 53 12.40 18.54 -2.29
N ILE A 54 12.34 17.87 -1.13
CA ILE A 54 11.83 18.45 0.12
C ILE A 54 12.59 19.73 0.50
N PHE A 55 13.92 19.73 0.37
CA PHE A 55 14.72 20.92 0.71
C PHE A 55 14.30 22.14 -0.12
N PHE A 56 14.14 21.95 -1.43
CA PHE A 56 13.73 23.03 -2.34
C PHE A 56 12.29 23.48 -2.06
N PHE A 57 11.39 22.54 -1.77
CA PHE A 57 10.01 22.84 -1.38
C PHE A 57 9.97 23.72 -0.11
N ILE A 58 10.67 23.32 0.95
CA ILE A 58 10.71 24.08 2.22
C ILE A 58 11.34 25.45 2.02
N LYS A 59 12.44 25.54 1.25
CA LYS A 59 13.14 26.81 0.99
C LYS A 59 12.28 27.82 0.23
N ASN A 60 11.38 27.35 -0.62
CA ASN A 60 10.54 28.19 -1.47
C ASN A 60 9.20 28.58 -0.79
N LEU A 61 8.92 28.08 0.41
CA LEU A 61 7.77 28.50 1.20
C LEU A 61 8.10 29.78 1.99
N ASP A 62 7.19 30.75 2.00
CA ASP A 62 7.29 31.90 2.90
C ASP A 62 7.31 31.45 4.37
N GLU A 63 7.99 32.22 5.24
CA GLU A 63 8.16 31.90 6.67
C GLU A 63 6.84 31.61 7.41
N SER A 64 5.70 32.08 6.89
CA SER A 64 4.35 31.83 7.42
C SER A 64 3.82 30.40 7.20
N TYR A 65 4.46 29.55 6.39
CA TYR A 65 3.92 28.24 5.97
C TYR A 65 4.60 27.01 6.60
N VAL A 66 5.17 27.14 7.81
CA VAL A 66 5.79 26.03 8.55
C VAL A 66 4.85 24.81 8.69
N LYS A 67 3.54 25.05 8.84
CA LYS A 67 2.53 24.00 8.93
C LYS A 67 2.39 23.21 7.61
N ALA A 68 2.47 23.88 6.46
CA ALA A 68 2.41 23.23 5.14
C ALA A 68 3.65 22.35 4.89
N SER A 69 4.84 22.80 5.31
CA SER A 69 6.07 22.00 5.26
C SER A 69 5.95 20.69 6.04
N LYS A 70 5.39 20.75 7.25
CA LYS A 70 5.19 19.55 8.08
C LYS A 70 4.22 18.57 7.41
N LEU A 71 3.07 19.06 6.94
CA LEU A 71 2.07 18.22 6.27
C LEU A 71 2.64 17.55 5.02
N TYR A 72 3.45 18.28 4.24
CA TYR A 72 4.14 17.72 3.07
C TYR A 72 5.12 16.59 3.44
N ILE A 73 5.91 16.77 4.50
CA ILE A 73 6.82 15.74 5.01
C ILE A 73 6.05 14.49 5.46
N ASP A 74 4.96 14.67 6.22
CA ASP A 74 4.12 13.58 6.71
C ASP A 74 3.52 12.78 5.53
N VAL A 75 3.01 13.46 4.50
CA VAL A 75 2.51 12.84 3.26
C VAL A 75 3.58 12.00 2.57
N ILE A 76 4.80 12.52 2.43
CA ILE A 76 5.88 11.79 1.76
C ILE A 76 6.31 10.57 2.58
N SER A 77 6.35 10.70 3.90
CA SER A 77 6.65 9.57 4.80
C SER A 77 5.63 8.44 4.61
N ASP A 78 4.34 8.74 4.62
CA ASP A 78 3.29 7.73 4.42
C ASP A 78 3.36 7.11 3.01
N LEU A 79 3.67 7.89 1.96
CA LEU A 79 3.88 7.35 0.61
C LEU A 79 5.08 6.42 0.53
N GLN A 80 6.17 6.73 1.25
CA GLN A 80 7.33 5.86 1.35
C GLN A 80 6.98 4.54 2.04
N ASP A 81 6.25 4.58 3.16
CA ASP A 81 5.83 3.38 3.89
C ASP A 81 4.93 2.47 3.03
N ILE A 82 4.01 3.05 2.27
CA ILE A 82 3.17 2.33 1.30
C ILE A 82 4.04 1.66 0.22
N ALA A 83 4.99 2.40 -0.36
CA ALA A 83 5.86 1.89 -1.42
C ALA A 83 6.77 0.77 -0.92
N GLN A 84 7.33 0.90 0.29
CA GLN A 84 8.20 -0.11 0.91
C GLN A 84 7.43 -1.40 1.22
N SER A 85 6.22 -1.30 1.78
CA SER A 85 5.37 -2.48 2.04
C SER A 85 5.06 -3.23 0.74
N CYS A 86 4.66 -2.48 -0.30
CA CYS A 86 4.41 -3.03 -1.64
C CYS A 86 5.67 -3.68 -2.24
N SER A 87 6.83 -3.06 -2.03
CA SER A 87 8.13 -3.53 -2.49
C SER A 87 8.52 -4.85 -1.86
N PHE A 88 8.36 -4.95 -0.54
CA PHE A 88 8.60 -6.19 0.19
C PHE A 88 7.72 -7.32 -0.39
N ILE A 89 6.41 -7.09 -0.53
CA ILE A 89 5.46 -8.09 -1.02
C ILE A 89 5.85 -8.58 -2.43
N ALA A 90 6.16 -7.66 -3.35
CA ALA A 90 6.56 -7.99 -4.72
C ALA A 90 7.88 -8.78 -4.77
N LYS A 91 8.91 -8.31 -4.05
CA LYS A 91 10.24 -8.94 -4.01
C LYS A 91 10.18 -10.33 -3.37
N ALA A 92 9.45 -10.48 -2.25
CA ALA A 92 9.27 -11.76 -1.56
C ALA A 92 8.49 -12.78 -2.41
N SER A 93 7.40 -12.35 -3.05
CA SER A 93 6.59 -13.20 -3.92
C SER A 93 7.36 -13.68 -5.15
N HIS A 94 8.09 -12.78 -5.81
CA HIS A 94 8.97 -13.14 -6.93
C HIS A 94 10.04 -14.16 -6.50
N LYS A 95 10.73 -13.92 -5.37
CA LYS A 95 11.76 -14.83 -4.86
C LYS A 95 11.20 -16.21 -4.52
N HIS A 96 9.99 -16.28 -3.96
CA HIS A 96 9.36 -17.55 -3.60
C HIS A 96 9.07 -18.43 -4.83
N VAL A 97 8.48 -17.85 -5.87
CA VAL A 97 8.19 -18.57 -7.12
C VAL A 97 9.47 -18.89 -7.89
N LEU A 98 10.43 -17.95 -7.95
CA LEU A 98 11.74 -18.17 -8.57
C LEU A 98 12.48 -19.38 -7.97
N ASN A 99 12.34 -19.58 -6.66
CA ASN A 99 12.96 -20.69 -5.94
C ASN A 99 12.15 -22.00 -6.00
N ASN A 100 11.11 -22.08 -6.84
CA ASN A 100 10.23 -23.24 -6.99
C ASN A 100 9.64 -23.74 -5.66
N HIS A 101 9.40 -22.82 -4.71
CA HIS A 101 8.75 -23.19 -3.46
C HIS A 101 7.27 -23.54 -3.71
N LYS A 102 6.69 -24.37 -2.82
CA LYS A 102 5.28 -24.77 -2.92
C LYS A 102 4.34 -23.56 -2.98
N ALA A 103 3.40 -23.61 -3.92
CA ALA A 103 2.35 -22.61 -4.09
C ALA A 103 1.50 -22.43 -2.82
N LEU A 104 0.86 -21.26 -2.68
CA LEU A 104 -0.07 -20.97 -1.60
C LEU A 104 -1.21 -22.00 -1.54
N LYS A 105 -1.67 -22.31 -0.33
CA LYS A 105 -2.87 -23.13 -0.16
C LYS A 105 -4.08 -22.36 -0.70
N ARG A 106 -5.07 -23.09 -1.21
CA ARG A 106 -6.28 -22.52 -1.85
C ARG A 106 -6.98 -21.46 -0.99
N ASN A 107 -7.09 -21.69 0.32
CA ASN A 107 -7.66 -20.73 1.25
C ASN A 107 -6.82 -19.44 1.34
N GLN A 108 -5.49 -19.55 1.47
CA GLN A 108 -4.59 -18.39 1.48
C GLN A 108 -4.69 -17.59 0.18
N SER A 109 -4.72 -18.26 -0.97
CA SER A 109 -4.94 -17.61 -2.27
C SER A 109 -6.26 -16.85 -2.32
N LYS A 110 -7.35 -17.46 -1.84
CA LYS A 110 -8.67 -16.82 -1.79
C LYS A 110 -8.66 -15.58 -0.89
N GLU A 111 -8.05 -15.68 0.29
CA GLU A 111 -7.93 -14.58 1.26
C GLU A 111 -7.13 -13.40 0.66
N LEU A 112 -6.01 -13.68 -0.01
CA LEU A 112 -5.23 -12.63 -0.68
C LEU A 112 -6.00 -11.97 -1.83
N ILE A 113 -6.72 -12.74 -2.64
CA ILE A 113 -7.55 -12.17 -3.71
C ILE A 113 -8.61 -11.25 -3.12
N GLU A 114 -9.32 -11.70 -2.09
CA GLU A 114 -10.38 -10.91 -1.46
C GLU A 114 -9.85 -9.58 -0.91
N VAL A 115 -8.76 -9.62 -0.14
CA VAL A 115 -8.12 -8.42 0.40
C VAL A 115 -7.65 -7.50 -0.73
N GLN A 116 -7.00 -8.05 -1.76
CA GLN A 116 -6.47 -7.26 -2.86
C GLN A 116 -7.57 -6.61 -3.70
N THR A 117 -8.66 -7.32 -3.98
CA THR A 117 -9.78 -6.77 -4.74
C THR A 117 -10.45 -5.62 -3.97
N LYS A 118 -10.70 -5.78 -2.67
CA LYS A 118 -11.24 -4.71 -1.82
C LYS A 118 -10.30 -3.50 -1.77
N LEU A 119 -9.00 -3.73 -1.55
CA LEU A 119 -8.00 -2.66 -1.51
C LEU A 119 -7.95 -1.89 -2.84
N ALA A 120 -7.93 -2.62 -3.96
CA ALA A 120 -7.87 -2.02 -5.28
C ALA A 120 -9.08 -1.15 -5.62
N ASP A 121 -10.28 -1.58 -5.22
CA ASP A 121 -11.51 -0.80 -5.37
C ASP A 121 -11.45 0.48 -4.53
N ILE A 122 -11.11 0.36 -3.24
CA ILE A 122 -10.99 1.52 -2.34
C ILE A 122 -9.96 2.52 -2.88
N PHE A 123 -8.78 2.06 -3.29
CA PHE A 123 -7.72 2.92 -3.83
C PHE A 123 -8.12 3.59 -5.14
N THR A 124 -8.87 2.90 -6.00
CA THR A 124 -9.42 3.49 -7.23
C THR A 124 -10.35 4.67 -6.91
N ARG A 125 -11.25 4.51 -5.93
CA ARG A 125 -12.18 5.58 -5.52
C ARG A 125 -11.49 6.71 -4.77
N ILE A 126 -10.53 6.41 -3.90
CA ILE A 126 -9.67 7.42 -3.26
C ILE A 126 -8.95 8.23 -4.34
N ARG A 127 -8.41 7.58 -5.37
CA ARG A 127 -7.73 8.28 -6.46
C ARG A 127 -8.63 9.33 -7.10
N THR A 128 -9.88 9.01 -7.40
CA THR A 128 -10.86 9.98 -7.93
C THR A 128 -11.04 11.16 -6.99
N VAL A 129 -11.07 10.95 -5.67
CA VAL A 129 -11.15 12.04 -4.69
C VAL A 129 -9.94 12.97 -4.77
N PHE A 130 -8.73 12.42 -4.90
CA PHE A 130 -7.52 13.21 -5.06
C PHE A 130 -7.47 13.91 -6.42
N ASP A 131 -7.79 13.22 -7.51
CA ASP A 131 -7.86 13.79 -8.87
C ASP A 131 -8.84 14.97 -8.94
N GLU A 132 -9.98 14.87 -8.26
CA GLU A 132 -11.04 15.90 -8.26
C GLU A 132 -10.94 16.88 -7.07
N ARG A 133 -9.94 16.73 -6.19
CA ARG A 133 -9.75 17.53 -4.97
C ARG A 133 -10.95 17.54 -4.02
N LYS A 134 -11.77 16.48 -4.02
CA LYS A 134 -13.00 16.37 -3.21
C LYS A 134 -12.73 15.87 -1.79
N PHE A 135 -11.77 16.48 -1.09
CA PHE A 135 -11.23 15.97 0.20
C PHE A 135 -12.27 15.80 1.31
N LYS A 136 -13.38 16.55 1.28
CA LYS A 136 -14.52 16.36 2.19
C LYS A 136 -15.15 14.95 2.11
N SER A 137 -14.89 14.22 1.02
CA SER A 137 -15.37 12.86 0.80
C SER A 137 -14.43 11.79 1.35
N ILE A 138 -13.29 12.16 1.95
CA ILE A 138 -12.29 11.22 2.49
C ILE A 138 -12.80 10.36 3.67
N PRO A 139 -13.56 10.89 4.67
CA PRO A 139 -13.83 10.15 5.90
C PRO A 139 -14.46 8.75 5.72
N PRO A 140 -15.42 8.53 4.80
CA PRO A 140 -15.92 7.18 4.53
C PRO A 140 -14.84 6.19 4.09
N PHE A 141 -13.86 6.60 3.28
CA PHE A 141 -12.79 5.71 2.81
C PHE A 141 -11.83 5.30 3.94
N ILE A 142 -11.63 6.15 4.94
CA ILE A 142 -10.87 5.79 6.15
C ILE A 142 -11.58 4.64 6.88
N GLU A 143 -12.90 4.70 7.04
CA GLU A 143 -13.67 3.63 7.66
C GLU A 143 -13.62 2.33 6.84
N GLU A 144 -13.71 2.41 5.52
CA GLU A 144 -13.56 1.24 4.65
C GLU A 144 -12.18 0.58 4.77
N LEU A 145 -11.10 1.37 4.83
CA LEU A 145 -9.76 0.87 5.09
C LEU A 145 -9.63 0.25 6.49
N ARG A 146 -10.27 0.82 7.51
CA ARG A 146 -10.31 0.25 8.87
C ARG A 146 -11.04 -1.09 8.92
N LEU A 147 -12.13 -1.24 8.18
CA LEU A 147 -12.83 -2.51 8.03
C LEU A 147 -11.95 -3.56 7.33
N LEU A 148 -11.29 -3.18 6.23
CA LEU A 148 -10.36 -4.06 5.53
C LEU A 148 -9.16 -4.45 6.41
N LEU A 149 -8.62 -3.52 7.20
CA LEU A 149 -7.59 -3.79 8.20
C LEU A 149 -8.06 -4.82 9.24
N GLY A 150 -9.32 -4.75 9.64
CA GLY A 150 -9.97 -5.74 10.49
C GLY A 150 -9.97 -7.14 9.86
N ASP A 151 -10.30 -7.25 8.58
CA ASP A 151 -10.29 -8.52 7.84
C ASP A 151 -8.87 -9.09 7.72
N VAL A 152 -7.86 -8.25 7.41
CA VAL A 152 -6.45 -8.68 7.39
C VAL A 152 -6.00 -9.20 8.75
N ARG A 153 -6.39 -8.54 9.85
CA ARG A 153 -6.10 -9.03 11.22
C ARG A 153 -6.74 -10.38 11.51
N LYS A 154 -7.97 -10.62 11.03
CA LYS A 154 -8.62 -11.94 11.16
C LYS A 154 -7.84 -13.00 10.39
N HIS A 155 -7.36 -12.71 9.18
CA HIS A 155 -6.53 -13.64 8.40
C HIS A 155 -5.18 -13.94 9.08
N ILE A 156 -4.54 -12.93 9.69
CA ILE A 156 -3.32 -13.13 10.48
C ILE A 156 -3.60 -14.09 11.64
N HIS A 157 -4.65 -13.85 12.42
CA HIS A 157 -5.02 -14.71 13.54
C HIS A 157 -5.35 -16.14 13.08
N ALA A 158 -6.14 -16.29 12.02
CA ALA A 158 -6.44 -17.59 11.43
C ALA A 158 -5.17 -18.32 10.97
N GLN A 159 -4.18 -17.59 10.44
CA GLN A 159 -2.91 -18.18 10.02
C GLN A 159 -2.04 -18.62 11.22
N VAL A 160 -2.11 -17.93 12.37
CA VAL A 160 -1.47 -18.38 13.62
C VAL A 160 -2.02 -19.74 14.03
N GLU A 161 -3.34 -19.89 14.06
CA GLU A 161 -3.99 -21.14 14.44
C GLU A 161 -3.68 -22.27 13.44
N ARG A 162 -3.68 -22.00 12.13
CA ARG A 162 -3.31 -22.98 11.09
C ARG A 162 -1.88 -23.46 11.22
N THR A 163 -0.96 -22.57 11.61
CA THR A 163 0.46 -22.92 11.76
C THR A 163 0.67 -23.92 12.91
N ARG A 164 -0.19 -23.87 13.93
CA ARG A 164 -0.15 -24.78 15.09
C ARG A 164 -0.85 -26.12 14.84
N THR A 165 -1.85 -26.13 13.97
CA THR A 165 -2.80 -27.26 13.83
C THR A 165 -2.71 -28.01 12.51
N THR A 166 -2.10 -27.42 11.47
CA THR A 166 -2.05 -28.01 10.14
C THR A 166 -0.63 -28.13 9.62
N GLU A 167 -0.32 -29.26 8.97
CA GLU A 167 0.95 -29.40 8.28
C GLU A 167 1.02 -28.40 7.12
N SER A 168 2.07 -27.56 7.12
CA SER A 168 2.31 -26.55 6.11
C SER A 168 3.80 -26.37 5.91
N SER A 169 4.22 -26.05 4.68
CA SER A 169 5.62 -25.77 4.41
C SER A 169 6.03 -24.50 5.15
N PRO A 170 7.14 -24.49 5.93
CA PRO A 170 7.60 -23.30 6.63
C PRO A 170 7.77 -22.09 5.70
N LYS A 171 8.34 -22.28 4.50
CA LYS A 171 8.51 -21.20 3.51
C LYS A 171 7.19 -20.60 3.04
N ASN A 172 6.19 -21.44 2.83
CA ASN A 172 4.86 -21.02 2.40
C ASN A 172 4.14 -20.23 3.50
N THR A 173 4.19 -20.75 4.72
CA THR A 173 3.63 -20.10 5.92
C THR A 173 4.30 -18.77 6.19
N THR A 174 5.64 -18.70 6.14
CA THR A 174 6.39 -17.45 6.29
C THR A 174 6.01 -16.44 5.21
N LEU A 175 5.98 -16.83 3.94
CA LEU A 175 5.60 -15.91 2.86
C LEU A 175 4.21 -15.31 3.10
N TYR A 176 3.21 -16.17 3.36
CA TYR A 176 1.84 -15.71 3.53
C TYR A 176 1.70 -14.77 4.74
N PHE A 177 2.36 -15.09 5.86
CA PHE A 177 2.41 -14.19 7.01
C PHE A 177 3.03 -12.85 6.67
N SER A 178 4.18 -12.83 6.00
CA SER A 178 4.84 -11.59 5.62
C SER A 178 3.93 -10.75 4.73
N ILE A 179 3.27 -11.35 3.73
CA ILE A 179 2.32 -10.62 2.87
C ILE A 179 1.19 -9.97 3.69
N LEU A 180 0.59 -10.70 4.63
CA LEU A 180 -0.47 -10.16 5.48
C LEU A 180 0.03 -9.02 6.38
N LEU A 181 1.22 -9.14 6.95
CA LEU A 181 1.80 -8.13 7.82
C LEU A 181 2.11 -6.84 7.04
N GLU A 182 2.75 -6.95 5.89
CA GLU A 182 3.02 -5.81 5.01
C GLU A 182 1.73 -5.19 4.47
N THR A 183 0.72 -6.00 4.13
CA THR A 183 -0.59 -5.46 3.70
C THR A 183 -1.27 -4.68 4.82
N LYS A 184 -1.18 -5.18 6.06
CA LYS A 184 -1.70 -4.50 7.26
C LYS A 184 -0.98 -3.17 7.48
N ASP A 185 0.34 -3.11 7.29
CA ASP A 185 1.11 -1.87 7.49
C ASP A 185 0.91 -0.89 6.31
N LEU A 186 0.79 -1.36 5.06
CA LEU A 186 0.36 -0.58 3.90
C LEU A 186 -1.01 0.10 4.13
N ILE A 187 -2.00 -0.65 4.64
CA ILE A 187 -3.34 -0.09 4.91
C ILE A 187 -3.26 0.99 5.99
N LYS A 188 -2.44 0.81 7.03
CA LYS A 188 -2.28 1.84 8.08
C LYS A 188 -1.65 3.11 7.54
N ALA A 189 -0.56 3.01 6.77
CA ALA A 189 0.07 4.17 6.15
C ALA A 189 -0.92 4.89 5.22
N SER A 190 -1.78 4.13 4.52
CA SER A 190 -2.85 4.71 3.71
C SER A 190 -3.92 5.43 4.55
N ILE A 191 -4.28 4.91 5.72
CA ILE A 191 -5.20 5.58 6.66
C ILE A 191 -4.57 6.88 7.17
N ASN A 192 -3.32 6.85 7.62
CA ASN A 192 -2.59 8.03 8.10
C ASN A 192 -2.57 9.13 7.02
N LEU A 193 -2.22 8.75 5.79
CA LEU A 193 -2.20 9.65 4.64
C LEU A 193 -3.56 10.32 4.42
N LEU A 194 -4.65 9.56 4.50
CA LEU A 194 -6.00 10.12 4.36
C LEU A 194 -6.39 11.02 5.54
N GLU A 195 -5.97 10.69 6.76
CA GLU A 195 -6.27 11.48 7.96
C GLU A 195 -5.65 12.89 7.88
N ILE A 196 -4.46 13.03 7.27
CA ILE A 196 -3.84 14.33 6.99
C ILE A 196 -4.81 15.23 6.19
N TYR A 197 -5.35 14.72 5.07
CA TYR A 197 -6.24 15.49 4.20
C TYR A 197 -7.68 15.61 4.74
N ALA A 198 -8.14 14.64 5.51
CA ALA A 198 -9.45 14.72 6.17
C ALA A 198 -9.47 15.82 7.24
N TYR A 199 -8.33 16.09 7.88
CA TYR A 199 -8.18 17.21 8.81
C TYR A 199 -8.13 18.55 8.08
N GLU A 200 -7.43 18.66 6.94
CA GLU A 200 -7.43 19.87 6.11
C GLU A 200 -8.82 20.23 5.58
N GLY A 201 -9.60 19.24 5.12
CA GLY A 201 -10.97 19.48 4.64
C GLY A 201 -11.95 20.03 5.68
N LYS A 202 -11.55 20.06 6.96
CA LYS A 202 -12.29 20.65 8.10
C LYS A 202 -11.88 22.08 8.44
N ASN A 203 -10.80 22.62 7.88
CA ASN A 203 -10.40 24.01 8.05
C ASN A 203 -10.78 24.83 6.80
N PRO A 204 -12.01 25.39 6.73
CA PRO A 204 -12.39 26.33 5.67
C PRO A 204 -11.86 27.75 5.88
N GLU A 205 -11.10 28.02 6.94
CA GLU A 205 -10.55 29.34 7.26
C GLU A 205 -9.01 29.33 7.16
N GLU A 206 -8.53 29.47 5.92
CA GLU A 206 -7.32 30.19 5.52
C GLU A 206 -7.53 30.70 4.08
#